data_AF-A0A3R9FMM5-F1
#
_entry.id   AF-A0A3R9FMM5-F1
#
_cell.length_a   1.000
_cell.length_b   1.000
_cell.length_c   1.000
_cell.angle_alpha   90.00
_cell.angle_beta   90.00
_cell.angle_gamma   90.00
#
_symmetry.space_group_name_H-M   'P 1'
#
loop_
_entity.id
_entity.type
_entity.pdbx_description
1 polymer ?
#
loop_
_entity_poly.entity_id
_entity_poly.type
_entity_poly.pdbx_seq_one_letter_code
_entity_poly.pdbx_strand_id
1 'polypeptide(L)' 'MDREYRYWAWLSEGEHSVDAAREIIRTWQDPRGLEKEESHTPDGWRTTWTYQDVRDQHKRGHLLPITAEVAEQRTRS' A
#
# COMPACT_ATOMS: atom_id res chain seq x y z
N MET A 1 -4.63 18.04 -11.39
CA MET A 1 -5.27 16.71 -11.32
C MET A 1 -4.89 16.11 -9.98
N ASP A 2 -5.84 15.97 -9.09
CA ASP A 2 -5.66 15.19 -7.87
C ASP A 2 -5.40 13.74 -8.26
N ARG A 3 -4.38 13.12 -7.64
CA ARG A 3 -4.06 11.72 -7.91
C ARG A 3 -5.14 10.87 -7.25
N GLU A 4 -5.81 10.03 -8.05
CA GLU A 4 -6.71 9.03 -7.51
C GLU A 4 -5.89 7.87 -6.94
N TYR A 5 -5.83 7.80 -5.61
CA TYR A 5 -5.06 6.78 -4.90
C TYR A 5 -5.93 5.56 -4.59
N ARG A 6 -5.37 4.37 -4.82
CA ARG A 6 -5.88 3.08 -4.32
C ARG A 6 -5.00 2.65 -3.16
N TYR A 7 -5.57 2.06 -2.11
CA TYR A 7 -4.85 1.75 -0.89
C TYR A 7 -4.85 0.25 -0.59
N TRP A 8 -3.75 -0.21 -0.01
CA TRP A 8 -3.50 -1.62 0.30
C TRP A 8 -2.80 -1.75 1.65
N ALA A 9 -3.15 -2.78 2.40
CA ALA A 9 -2.37 -3.26 3.53
C ALA A 9 -1.59 -4.51 3.11
N TRP A 10 -0.28 -4.51 3.31
CA TRP A 10 0.53 -5.71 3.11
C TRP A 10 0.58 -6.54 4.40
N LEU A 11 0.09 -7.76 4.33
CA LEU A 11 -0.07 -8.69 5.45
C LEU A 11 0.86 -9.90 5.31
N SER A 12 1.30 -10.44 6.45
CA SER A 12 1.98 -11.74 6.50
C SER A 12 1.08 -12.87 6.01
N GLU A 13 1.66 -14.02 5.68
CA GLU A 13 0.86 -15.24 5.43
C GLU A 13 0.01 -15.58 6.68
N GLY A 14 -1.29 -15.80 6.48
CA GLY A 14 -2.24 -16.14 7.56
C GLY A 14 -2.86 -14.95 8.32
N GLU A 15 -2.37 -13.72 8.13
CA GLU A 15 -2.92 -12.52 8.77
C GLU A 15 -4.05 -11.91 7.95
N HIS A 16 -5.20 -11.60 8.54
CA HIS A 16 -6.34 -11.04 7.81
C HIS A 16 -6.79 -9.67 8.32
N SER A 17 -6.18 -9.17 9.39
CA SER A 17 -6.52 -7.86 9.96
C SER A 17 -5.58 -6.77 9.46
N VAL A 18 -6.15 -5.63 9.10
CA VAL A 18 -5.39 -4.41 8.80
C VAL A 18 -4.57 -3.91 10.00
N ASP A 19 -4.92 -4.29 11.24
CA ASP A 19 -4.11 -4.01 12.44
C ASP A 19 -2.74 -4.70 12.40
N ALA A 20 -2.63 -5.82 11.68
CA ALA A 20 -1.40 -6.58 11.52
C ALA A 20 -0.60 -6.19 10.26
N ALA A 21 -0.97 -5.07 9.62
CA ALA A 21 -0.29 -4.57 8.43
C ALA A 21 1.18 -4.28 8.69
N ARG A 22 2.04 -4.86 7.85
CA ARG A 22 3.47 -4.55 7.84
C ARG A 22 3.71 -3.17 7.23
N GLU A 23 2.97 -2.86 6.18
CA GLU A 23 3.03 -1.60 5.45
C GLU A 23 1.63 -1.20 4.98
N ILE A 24 1.35 0.09 5.00
CA ILE A 24 0.24 0.70 4.27
C ILE A 24 0.80 1.27 2.97
N ILE A 25 0.22 0.87 1.85
CA ILE A 25 0.69 1.19 0.51
C ILE A 25 -0.41 1.96 -0.21
N ARG A 26 -0.02 3.00 -0.96
CA ARG A 26 -0.91 3.65 -1.93
C ARG A 26 -0.35 3.47 -3.33
N THR A 27 -1.24 3.21 -4.28
CA THR A 27 -0.89 3.11 -5.70
C THR A 27 -1.74 4.06 -6.54
N TRP A 28 -1.17 4.55 -7.65
CA TRP A 28 -1.85 5.39 -8.62
C TRP A 28 -1.22 5.21 -10.00
N GLN A 29 -1.89 5.68 -11.05
CA GLN A 29 -1.29 5.76 -12.37
C GLN A 29 -0.72 7.16 -12.61
N ASP A 30 0.52 7.23 -13.09
CA ASP A 30 1.07 8.50 -13.56
C ASP A 30 0.42 8.94 -14.89
N PRO A 31 0.66 10.18 -15.37
CA PRO A 31 0.09 10.64 -16.64
C PRO A 31 0.50 9.83 -17.88
N ARG A 32 1.50 8.95 -17.78
CA ARG A 32 1.92 8.04 -18.84
C ARG A 32 1.27 6.66 -18.71
N GLY A 33 0.37 6.48 -17.75
CA GLY A 33 -0.31 5.21 -17.46
C GLY A 33 0.55 4.21 -16.67
N LEU A 34 1.71 4.63 -16.16
CA LEU A 34 2.58 3.74 -15.38
C LEU A 34 2.10 3.64 -13.94
N GLU A 35 1.98 2.42 -13.43
CA GLU A 35 1.66 2.18 -12.02
C GLU A 35 2.81 2.69 -11.14
N LYS A 36 2.45 3.49 -10.15
CA LYS A 36 3.33 4.02 -9.12
C LYS A 36 2.83 3.56 -7.77
N GLU A 37 3.74 3.43 -6.82
CA GLU A 37 3.43 3.02 -5.47
C GLU A 37 4.33 3.71 -4.44
N GLU A 38 3.76 3.92 -3.26
CA GLU A 38 4.46 4.44 -2.08
C GLU A 38 3.98 3.69 -0.83
N SER A 39 4.90 3.42 0.09
CA SER A 39 4.60 2.92 1.44
C SER A 39 4.66 4.06 2.45
N HIS A 40 3.80 4.01 3.46
CA HIS A 40 3.87 4.95 4.58
C HIS A 40 5.01 4.58 5.52
N THR A 41 5.83 5.57 5.88
CA THR A 41 6.86 5.48 6.92
C THR A 41 6.62 6.57 7.98
N PRO A 42 7.32 6.55 9.13
CA PRO A 42 7.22 7.62 10.11
C PRO A 42 7.55 9.03 9.57
N ASP A 43 8.34 9.11 8.49
CA ASP A 43 8.70 10.37 7.81
C ASP A 43 7.74 10.73 6.67
N GLY A 44 6.64 10.00 6.53
CA GLY A 44 5.64 10.15 5.47
C GLY A 44 5.77 9.11 4.35
N TRP A 45 5.19 9.44 3.19
CA TRP A 45 5.13 8.51 2.06
C TRP A 45 6.45 8.45 1.29
N ARG A 46 6.92 7.23 1.02
CA ARG A 46 8.16 6.97 0.27
C ARG A 46 7.90 5.98 -0.85
N THR A 47 8.56 6.19 -2.00
CA THR A 47 8.51 5.26 -3.13
C THR A 47 8.92 3.87 -2.66
N THR A 48 8.17 2.86 -3.10
CA THR A 48 8.43 1.46 -2.80
C THR A 48 8.22 0.59 -4.04
N TRP A 49 8.39 -0.72 -3.89
CA TRP A 49 8.00 -1.74 -4.86
C TRP A 49 7.18 -2.87 -4.19
N THR A 50 6.75 -2.70 -2.93
CA THR A 50 6.13 -3.76 -2.13
C THR A 50 4.84 -4.30 -2.76
N TYR A 51 3.95 -3.44 -3.27
CA TYR A 51 2.73 -3.90 -3.93
C TYR A 51 3.07 -4.73 -5.16
N GLN A 52 3.98 -4.26 -6.01
CA GLN A 52 4.37 -5.00 -7.19
C GLN A 52 5.08 -6.33 -6.83
N ASP A 53 6.01 -6.31 -5.89
CA ASP A 53 6.74 -7.51 -5.47
C ASP A 53 5.83 -8.57 -4.84
N VAL A 54 4.78 -8.17 -4.10
CA VAL A 54 3.80 -9.13 -3.57
C VAL A 54 2.91 -9.66 -4.68
N ARG A 55 2.46 -8.81 -5.61
CA ARG A 55 1.63 -9.23 -6.75
C ARG A 55 2.37 -10.21 -7.67
N ASP A 56 3.64 -9.93 -7.93
CA ASP A 56 4.51 -10.72 -8.80
C ASP A 56 5.16 -11.91 -8.06
N GLN A 57 4.78 -12.14 -6.79
CA GLN A 57 5.22 -13.24 -5.93
C GLN A 57 6.73 -13.25 -5.59
N HIS A 58 7.41 -12.11 -5.72
CA HIS A 58 8.78 -11.91 -5.24
C HIS A 58 8.86 -11.72 -3.72
N LYS A 59 7.78 -11.24 -3.09
CA LYS A 59 7.67 -11.01 -1.65
C LYS A 59 6.48 -11.79 -1.08
N ARG A 60 6.70 -12.50 0.04
CA ARG A 60 5.65 -13.30 0.69
C ARG A 60 4.59 -12.42 1.38
N GLY A 61 3.41 -12.99 1.55
CA GLY A 61 2.26 -12.34 2.16
C GLY A 61 1.18 -12.08 1.13
N HIS A 62 0.24 -11.19 1.47
CA HIS A 62 -0.81 -10.78 0.55
C HIS A 62 -1.21 -9.32 0.75
N LEU A 63 -1.87 -8.78 -0.26
CA LEU A 63 -2.38 -7.42 -0.27
C LEU A 63 -3.88 -7.46 0.05
N LEU A 64 -4.26 -6.79 1.12
CA LEU A 64 -5.66 -6.55 1.44
C LEU A 64 -6.04 -5.14 0.92
N PRO A 65 -6.99 -5.01 -0.02
CA PRO A 65 -7.50 -3.70 -0.41
C PRO A 65 -8.19 -3.03 0.78
N ILE A 66 -7.90 -1.74 0.98
CA ILE A 66 -8.49 -0.94 2.05
C ILE A 66 -9.02 0.39 1.50
N THR A 67 -9.91 1.03 2.24
CA THR A 67 -10.41 2.36 1.89
C THR A 67 -9.41 3.45 2.23
N ALA A 68 -9.54 4.62 1.61
CA ALA A 68 -8.73 5.81 1.94
C ALA A 68 -8.88 6.19 3.43
N GLU A 69 -10.11 6.10 3.97
CA GLU A 69 -10.37 6.36 5.39
C GLU A 69 -9.57 5.43 6.30
N VAL A 70 -9.52 4.13 6.01
CA VAL A 70 -8.73 3.17 6.79
C VAL A 70 -7.24 3.48 6.66
N ALA A 71 -6.76 3.81 5.46
CA ALA A 71 -5.37 4.20 5.28
C ALA A 71 -5.02 5.43 6.13
N GLU A 72 -5.85 6.48 6.11
CA GLU A 72 -5.64 7.68 6.91
C GLU A 72 -5.61 7.39 8.41
N GLN A 73 -6.50 6.54 8.91
CA GLN A 73 -6.50 6.10 10.31
C GLN A 73 -5.19 5.38 10.69
N ARG A 74 -4.61 4.60 9.78
CA ARG A 74 -3.36 3.84 10.01
C ARG A 74 -2.10 4.67 9.83
N THR A 75 -2.17 5.76 9.07
CA THR A 75 -1.01 6.61 8.79
C THR A 75 -0.95 7.88 9.64
N ARG A 76 -2.00 8.18 10.42
CA ARG A 76 -1.94 9.22 11.45
C ARG A 76 -1.19 8.67 12.68
N SER A 77 0.08 9.03 12.83
CA SER A 77 0.88 8.82 14.04
C SER A 77 1.56 10.12 14.43
#